data_AF-A0A7J9HXL2-F1
#
_entry.id   AF-A0A7J9HXL2-F1
#
_cell.length_a   1.000
_cell.length_b   1.000
_cell.length_c   1.000
_cell.angle_alpha   90.00
_cell.angle_beta   90.00
_cell.angle_gamma   90.00
#
_symmetry.space_group_name_H-M   'P 1'
#
loop_
_entity.id
_entity.type
_entity.pdbx_description
1 polymer ?
#
loop_
_entity_poly.entity_id
_entity_poly.type
_entity_poly.pdbx_seq_one_letter_code
_entity_poly.pdbx_strand_id
1 'polypeptide(L)'
;MSLLAEELVMLLVKGSRVVPSSKPTLICTVWTKKLYNPESFRAHMKSIWKTRRKFEIQMVGQNLFSIVFELADDLELILEGRPWFFHKSVILFDRLCQVVDRDQI
;
A
#
# COMPACT_ATOMS: atom_id res chain seq x y z
N MET A 1 0.01 17.44 16.24
CA MET A 1 0.82 16.30 15.73
C MET A 1 0.81 16.40 14.21
N SER A 2 1.36 17.49 13.66
CA SER A 2 2.71 17.64 13.08
C SER A 2 2.65 17.46 11.56
N LEU A 3 2.39 18.57 10.87
CA LEU A 3 2.42 18.74 9.40
C LEU A 3 3.70 18.17 8.76
N LEU A 4 4.77 18.10 9.53
CA LEU A 4 6.04 17.50 9.12
C LEU A 4 5.91 16.01 8.82
N ALA A 5 5.07 15.26 9.52
CA ALA A 5 4.88 13.83 9.24
C ALA A 5 4.19 13.62 7.89
N GLU A 6 3.21 14.47 7.58
CA GLU A 6 2.44 14.44 6.33
C GLU A 6 3.31 14.89 5.13
N GLU A 7 4.15 15.92 5.32
CA GLU A 7 5.16 16.31 4.34
C GLU A 7 6.20 15.20 4.12
N LEU A 8 6.63 14.50 5.18
CA LEU A 8 7.58 13.40 5.06
C LEU A 8 6.97 12.18 4.36
N VAL A 9 5.70 11.83 4.61
CA VAL A 9 4.99 10.78 3.88
C VAL A 9 4.85 11.15 2.40
N MET A 10 4.47 12.39 2.11
CA MET A 10 4.38 12.90 0.75
C MET A 10 5.76 12.97 0.06
N LEU A 11 6.84 13.27 0.78
CA LEU A 11 8.21 13.30 0.27
C LEU A 11 8.77 11.89 0.00
N LEU A 12 8.48 10.92 0.87
CA LEU A 12 8.83 9.51 0.66
C LEU A 12 8.12 8.95 -0.58
N VAL A 13 6.86 9.36 -0.77
CA VAL A 13 6.08 9.06 -1.98
C VAL A 13 6.56 9.87 -3.19
N LYS A 14 7.02 11.12 -3.05
CA LYS A 14 7.42 12.01 -4.16
C LYS A 14 8.69 11.60 -4.92
N GLY A 15 9.35 10.50 -4.57
CA GLY A 15 10.24 9.80 -5.50
C GLY A 15 9.49 9.14 -6.67
N SER A 16 8.18 8.96 -6.55
CA SER A 16 7.28 8.41 -7.57
C SER A 16 5.86 8.93 -7.37
N ARG A 17 5.37 9.78 -8.28
CA ARG A 17 4.00 10.30 -8.25
C ARG A 17 2.99 9.14 -8.24
N VAL A 18 2.50 8.76 -7.06
CA VAL A 18 1.30 7.94 -6.94
C VAL A 18 0.12 8.90 -7.04
N VAL A 19 -0.57 8.87 -8.19
CA VAL A 19 -1.80 9.65 -8.37
C VAL A 19 -2.88 9.04 -7.48
N PRO A 20 -3.58 9.83 -6.66
CA PRO A 20 -4.68 9.30 -5.85
C PRO A 20 -5.81 8.78 -6.74
N SER A 21 -5.96 7.45 -6.77
CA SER A 21 -6.99 6.78 -7.56
C SER A 21 -8.32 6.82 -6.81
N SER A 22 -9.45 6.86 -7.54
CA SER A 22 -10.79 6.74 -6.96
C SER A 22 -11.06 5.35 -6.35
N LYS A 23 -10.16 4.38 -6.58
CA LYS A 23 -10.27 3.03 -6.05
C LYS A 23 -9.58 2.92 -4.68
N PRO A 24 -10.09 2.07 -3.77
CA PRO A 24 -9.43 1.80 -2.50
C PRO A 24 -7.98 1.34 -2.71
N THR A 25 -7.02 2.07 -2.16
CA THR A 25 -5.59 1.88 -2.44
C THR A 25 -4.76 1.84 -1.16
N LEU A 26 -3.86 0.86 -1.05
CA LEU A 26 -2.82 0.80 -0.02
C LEU A 26 -1.46 1.04 -0.64
N ILE A 27 -0.58 1.68 0.12
CA ILE A 27 0.86 1.66 -0.12
C ILE A 27 1.49 0.68 0.85
N CYS A 28 2.47 -0.08 0.38
CA CYS A 28 3.24 -0.93 1.27
C CYS A 28 4.73 -1.01 0.92
N THR A 29 5.51 -1.33 1.95
CA THR A 29 6.96 -1.54 1.88
C THR A 29 7.31 -2.77 2.71
N VAL A 30 8.26 -3.57 2.21
CA VAL A 30 8.82 -4.69 2.99
C VAL A 30 9.95 -4.14 3.85
N TRP A 31 9.84 -4.28 5.17
CA TRP A 31 10.87 -3.82 6.12
C TRP A 31 12.07 -4.76 6.12
N THR A 32 12.96 -4.60 5.15
CA THR A 32 14.14 -5.45 4.96
C THR A 32 15.30 -4.68 4.33
N LYS A 33 16.53 -5.11 4.66
CA LYS A 33 17.75 -4.65 3.98
C LYS A 33 18.17 -5.57 2.83
N LYS A 34 17.54 -6.76 2.72
CA LYS A 34 17.88 -7.75 1.70
C LYS A 34 17.22 -7.40 0.38
N LEU A 35 17.96 -7.54 -0.72
CA LEU A 35 17.37 -7.50 -2.04
C LEU A 35 16.49 -8.73 -2.25
N TYR A 36 15.37 -8.53 -2.94
CA TYR A 36 14.44 -9.59 -3.27
C TYR A 36 13.75 -9.30 -4.60
N ASN A 37 13.22 -10.35 -5.22
CA ASN A 37 12.48 -10.23 -6.46
C ASN A 37 11.06 -9.67 -6.19
N PRO A 38 10.68 -8.51 -6.76
CA PRO A 38 9.35 -7.94 -6.61
C PRO A 38 8.23 -8.87 -7.07
N GLU A 39 8.44 -9.69 -8.10
CA GLU A 39 7.43 -10.64 -8.58
C GLU A 39 7.17 -11.76 -7.56
N SER A 40 8.21 -12.21 -6.86
CA SER A 40 8.06 -13.19 -5.77
C SER A 40 7.26 -12.62 -4.61
N PHE A 41 7.42 -11.33 -4.31
CA PHE A 41 6.58 -10.64 -3.33
C PHE A 41 5.11 -10.61 -3.78
N ARG A 42 4.84 -10.18 -5.03
CA ARG A 42 3.48 -10.13 -5.58
C ARG A 42 2.80 -11.50 -5.57
N ALA A 43 3.51 -12.54 -6.02
CA ALA A 43 3.00 -13.90 -6.05
C ALA A 43 2.68 -14.42 -4.63
N HIS A 44 3.58 -14.17 -3.68
CA HIS A 44 3.36 -14.56 -2.29
C HIS A 44 2.13 -13.88 -1.69
N MET A 45 2.01 -12.55 -1.85
CA MET A 45 0.85 -11.80 -1.35
C MET A 45 -0.46 -12.28 -1.98
N LYS A 46 -0.48 -12.47 -3.31
CA LYS A 46 -1.66 -13.01 -4.02
C LYS A 46 -2.04 -14.42 -3.59
N SER A 47 -1.08 -15.23 -3.12
CA SER A 47 -1.35 -16.59 -2.64
C SER A 47 -1.93 -16.61 -1.22
N ILE A 48 -1.61 -15.62 -0.38
CA ILE A 48 -2.03 -15.61 1.04
C ILE A 48 -3.28 -14.74 1.28
N TRP A 49 -3.46 -13.68 0.48
CA TRP A 49 -4.59 -12.77 0.63
C TRP A 49 -5.82 -13.30 -0.10
N LYS A 50 -6.81 -13.70 0.70
CA LYS A 50 -8.11 -14.17 0.22
C LYS A 50 -9.10 -13.00 0.17
N THR A 51 -9.00 -12.21 -0.89
CA THR A 51 -9.94 -11.12 -1.18
C THR A 51 -11.20 -11.66 -1.88
N ARG A 52 -12.32 -10.95 -1.73
CA ARG A 52 -13.60 -11.27 -2.40
C ARG A 52 -13.54 -10.93 -3.88
N ARG A 53 -12.85 -9.85 -4.24
CA ARG A 53 -12.61 -9.41 -5.61
C ARG A 53 -11.12 -9.40 -5.93
N LYS A 54 -10.80 -9.15 -7.21
CA LYS A 54 -9.42 -9.05 -7.65
C LYS A 54 -8.79 -7.77 -7.10
N PHE A 55 -7.48 -7.80 -6.95
CA PHE A 55 -6.66 -6.64 -6.65
C PHE A 55 -5.39 -6.69 -7.49
N GLU A 56 -4.80 -5.52 -7.70
CA GLU A 56 -3.57 -5.36 -8.47
C GLU A 56 -2.46 -4.85 -7.56
N ILE A 57 -1.27 -5.42 -7.67
CA ILE A 57 -0.07 -4.94 -6.99
C ILE A 57 0.87 -4.38 -8.06
N GLN A 58 1.18 -3.09 -7.97
CA GLN A 58 2.09 -2.40 -8.87
C GLN A 58 3.29 -1.87 -8.09
N MET A 59 4.49 -1.98 -8.67
CA MET A 59 5.67 -1.35 -8.07
C MET A 59 5.66 0.13 -8.45
N VAL A 60 5.66 0.98 -7.45
CA VAL A 60 5.61 2.44 -7.62
C VAL A 60 6.87 3.11 -7.08
N GLY A 61 7.94 2.35 -6.84
CA GLY A 61 9.19 2.88 -6.32
C GLY A 61 10.11 1.77 -5.83
N GLN A 62 11.27 2.15 -5.30
CA GLN A 62 12.20 1.18 -4.74
C GLN A 62 11.63 0.57 -3.46
N ASN A 63 11.35 -0.74 -3.47
CA ASN A 63 10.71 -1.43 -2.35
C ASN A 63 9.35 -0.82 -1.93
N LEU A 64 8.67 -0.13 -2.86
CA LEU A 64 7.40 0.54 -2.63
C LEU A 64 6.36 0.02 -3.63
N PHE A 65 5.21 -0.39 -3.10
CA PHE A 65 4.14 -0.99 -3.89
C PHE A 65 2.82 -0.28 -3.63
N SER A 66 2.04 -0.15 -4.69
CA SER A 66 0.64 0.26 -4.63
C SER A 66 -0.23 -0.98 -4.82
N ILE A 67 -1.22 -1.15 -3.95
CA ILE A 67 -2.18 -2.23 -3.99
C ILE A 67 -3.55 -1.61 -4.20
N VAL A 68 -4.11 -1.83 -5.38
CA VAL A 68 -5.41 -1.26 -5.79
C VAL A 68 -6.46 -2.36 -5.71
N PHE A 69 -7.48 -2.12 -4.89
CA PHE A 69 -8.58 -3.06 -4.67
C PHE A 69 -9.82 -2.64 -5.45
N GLU A 70 -10.65 -3.60 -5.84
CA GLU A 70 -11.98 -3.32 -6.37
C GLU A 70 -12.99 -2.95 -5.26
N LEU A 71 -12.82 -3.52 -4.05
CA LEU A 71 -13.69 -3.30 -2.90
C LEU A 71 -12.93 -2.73 -1.72
N ALA A 72 -13.55 -1.78 -1.01
CA ALA A 72 -12.99 -1.24 0.22
C ALA A 72 -12.93 -2.31 1.32
N ASP A 73 -13.92 -3.19 1.40
CA ASP A 73 -13.93 -4.30 2.38
C ASP A 73 -12.73 -5.23 2.23
N ASP A 74 -12.26 -5.47 1.00
CA ASP A 74 -11.07 -6.29 0.77
C ASP A 74 -9.81 -5.60 1.30
N LEU A 75 -9.71 -4.28 1.12
CA LEU A 75 -8.65 -3.47 1.70
C LEU A 75 -8.69 -3.51 3.24
N GLU A 76 -9.88 -3.33 3.84
CA GLU A 76 -10.06 -3.43 5.30
C GLU A 76 -9.62 -4.80 5.82
N LEU A 77 -10.03 -5.88 5.15
CA LEU A 77 -9.68 -7.24 5.52
C LEU A 77 -8.16 -7.46 5.52
N ILE A 78 -7.44 -6.92 4.53
CA ILE A 78 -5.97 -6.97 4.53
C ILE A 78 -5.41 -6.17 5.70
N LEU A 79 -5.97 -5.01 6.01
CA LEU A 79 -5.50 -4.20 7.13
C LEU A 79 -5.80 -4.83 8.51
N GLU A 80 -6.92 -5.52 8.67
CA GLU A 80 -7.26 -6.23 9.90
C GLU A 80 -6.41 -7.49 10.11
N GLY A 81 -6.02 -8.17 9.02
CA GLY A 81 -5.16 -9.37 9.07
C GLY A 81 -3.69 -9.12 9.40
N ARG A 82 -3.30 -7.88 9.71
CA ARG A 82 -1.92 -7.52 10.06
C ARG A 82 -1.51 -8.14 11.42
N PRO A 83 -0.21 -8.44 11.63
CA PRO A 83 0.92 -8.16 10.74
C PRO A 83 1.06 -9.18 9.60
N TRP A 84 1.41 -8.69 8.40
CA TRP A 84 1.78 -9.53 7.26
C TRP A 84 3.29 -9.64 7.10
N PHE A 85 3.73 -10.78 6.56
CA PHE A 85 5.15 -11.08 6.41
C PHE A 85 5.50 -11.52 5.00
N PHE A 86 6.72 -11.17 4.59
CA PHE A 86 7.39 -11.71 3.41
C PHE A 86 8.79 -12.18 3.81
N HIS A 87 9.09 -13.47 3.69
CA HIS A 87 10.38 -14.06 4.07
C HIS A 87 10.90 -13.58 5.45
N LYS A 88 10.03 -13.67 6.48
CA LYS A 88 10.31 -13.24 7.87
C LYS A 88 10.49 -11.72 8.06
N SER A 89 10.29 -10.92 7.02
CA SER A 89 10.30 -9.46 7.08
C SER A 89 8.86 -8.94 7.19
N VAL A 90 8.64 -7.94 8.05
CA VAL A 90 7.32 -7.32 8.24
C VAL A 90 6.96 -6.46 7.04
N ILE A 91 5.69 -6.44 6.66
CA ILE A 91 5.16 -5.54 5.65
C ILE A 91 4.48 -4.37 6.37
N LEU A 92 4.93 -3.15 6.04
CA LEU A 92 4.34 -1.91 6.51
C LEU A 92 3.30 -1.44 5.51
N PHE A 93 2.15 -0.98 6.00
CA PHE A 93 1.04 -0.52 5.18
C PHE A 93 0.66 0.89 5.56
N ASP A 94 0.29 1.67 4.55
CA ASP A 94 -0.37 2.97 4.70
C ASP A 94 -1.55 3.08 3.73
N ARG A 95 -2.56 3.85 4.12
CA ARG A 95 -3.73 4.12 3.27
C ARG A 95 -3.43 5.29 2.36
N LEU A 96 -3.68 5.13 1.07
CA LEU A 96 -3.69 6.28 0.18
C LEU A 96 -5.08 6.93 0.26
N CYS A 97 -5.30 7.78 1.26
CA CYS A 97 -6.54 8.57 1.34
C CYS A 97 -6.56 9.61 0.23
N GLN A 98 -7.65 9.65 -0.55
CA GLN A 98 -8.01 10.89 -1.22
C GLN A 98 -8.35 11.92 -0.14
N VAL A 99 -7.62 13.01 -0.08
CA VAL A 99 -8.12 14.25 0.52
C VAL A 99 -9.24 14.70 -0.42
N VAL A 100 -10.46 14.23 -0.15
CA VAL A 100 -11.66 14.83 -0.75
C VAL A 100 -11.80 16.16 -0.03
N ASP A 101 -11.40 17.22 -0.72
CA ASP A 101 -11.62 18.59 -0.29
C ASP A 101 -13.12 18.73 0.04
N ARG A 102 -13.45 18.82 1.33
CA ARG A 102 -14.80 19.10 1.80
C ARG A 102 -15.05 20.60 1.77
N ASP A 103 -14.72 21.26 0.68
CA ASP A 103 -15.15 22.63 0.43
C ASP A 103 -16.42 22.60 -0.40
N GLN A 104 -17.54 22.44 0.30
CA GLN A 104 -18.83 22.99 -0.11
C GLN A 104 -19.79 22.99 1.08
N ILE A 105 -19.71 24.05 1.89
CA ILE A 105 -20.88 24.68 2.53
C ILE A 105 -20.69 26.20 2.47
#